data_AF-A0A419GZD8-F1
#
_entry.id   AF-A0A419GZD8-F1
#
_cell.length_a   1.000
_cell.length_b   1.000
_cell.length_c   1.000
_cell.angle_alpha   90.00
_cell.angle_beta   90.00
_cell.angle_gamma   90.00
#
_symmetry.space_group_name_H-M   'P 1'
#
loop_
_entity.id
_entity.type
_entity.pdbx_description
1 polymer ?
#
loop_
_entity_poly.entity_id
_entity_poly.type
_entity_poly.pdbx_seq_one_letter_code
_entity_poly.pdbx_strand_id
1 'polypeptide(L)'
;MDAVTYPEIKVIEFLNQHLIPLRVPADSKLADEFIVRWTPTLITLDADGKTHHRTLGFLLPDEFISSMYLGIAKTCFDTGQFEKAIVYTDNLLTEYPKSSFAPEAVYLQGVCRYKSTHNAKQLKEAYEILKMKYPSSDWVKRAYPYRLL
;
A
#
# COMPACT_ATOMS: atom_id res chain seq x y z
N MET A 1 -10.35 10.79 11.28
CA MET A 1 -9.04 10.21 11.68
C MET A 1 -8.63 10.74 13.05
N ASP A 2 -8.74 12.04 13.30
CA ASP A 2 -8.31 12.72 14.55
C ASP A 2 -8.76 12.09 15.86
N ALA A 3 -9.98 11.56 15.95
CA ALA A 3 -10.48 11.02 17.21
C ALA A 3 -10.04 9.56 17.49
N VAL A 4 -9.59 8.82 16.48
CA VAL A 4 -9.42 7.35 16.58
C VAL A 4 -8.07 6.89 16.06
N THR A 5 -7.60 7.44 14.94
CA THR A 5 -6.43 6.91 14.23
C THR A 5 -5.15 7.66 14.58
N TYR A 6 -5.15 8.98 14.43
CA TYR A 6 -3.94 9.78 14.62
C TYR A 6 -3.42 9.85 16.07
N PRO A 7 -4.26 9.78 17.13
CA PRO A 7 -3.77 9.80 18.50
C PRO A 7 -3.04 8.52 18.92
N GLU A 8 -3.18 7.43 18.18
CA GLU A 8 -2.56 6.16 18.53
C GLU A 8 -1.04 6.24 18.43
N ILE A 9 -0.33 5.85 19.50
CA ILE A 9 1.13 5.96 19.60
C ILE A 9 1.82 5.26 18.42
N LYS A 10 1.37 4.04 18.07
CA LYS A 10 1.92 3.30 16.92
C LYS A 10 1.79 4.04 15.59
N VAL A 11 0.73 4.83 15.41
CA VAL A 11 0.52 5.62 14.19
C VAL A 11 1.49 6.81 14.17
N ILE A 12 1.66 7.48 15.30
CA ILE A 12 2.60 8.60 15.44
C ILE A 12 4.04 8.13 15.19
N GLU A 13 4.45 7.04 15.83
CA GLU A 13 5.78 6.46 15.68
C GLU A 13 6.04 6.03 14.23
N PHE A 14 5.10 5.32 13.62
CA PHE A 14 5.20 4.91 12.23
C PHE A 14 5.37 6.12 11.29
N LEU A 15 4.54 7.15 11.45
CA LEU A 15 4.63 8.35 10.62
C LEU A 15 5.98 9.03 10.75
N ASN A 16 6.47 9.24 11.98
CA ASN A 16 7.76 9.89 12.23
C ASN A 16 8.96 9.10 11.68
N GLN A 17 8.86 7.78 11.59
CA GLN A 17 9.93 6.93 11.09
C GLN A 17 9.96 6.81 9.57
N HIS A 18 8.80 6.90 8.91
CA HIS A 18 8.67 6.50 7.51
C HIS A 18 8.22 7.60 6.55
N LEU A 19 7.57 8.65 7.04
CA LEU A 19 6.86 9.61 6.20
C LEU A 19 7.07 11.05 6.70
N ILE A 20 6.83 12.01 5.80
CA ILE A 20 6.66 13.41 6.15
C ILE A 20 5.15 13.68 6.12
N PRO A 21 4.44 13.67 7.27
CA PRO A 21 3.00 13.86 7.27
C PRO A 21 2.64 15.32 6.98
N LEU A 22 1.78 15.52 5.97
CA LEU A 22 1.20 16.84 5.66
C LEU A 22 -0.31 16.79 5.81
N ARG A 23 -0.85 17.63 6.69
CA ARG A 23 -2.29 17.81 6.85
C ARG A 23 -2.75 19.03 6.08
N VAL A 24 -3.72 18.83 5.19
CA VAL A 24 -4.22 19.86 4.29
C VAL A 24 -5.72 20.08 4.55
N PRO A 25 -6.20 21.33 4.71
CA PRO A 25 -7.63 21.63 4.76
C PRO A 25 -8.35 21.25 3.46
N ALA A 26 -9.59 20.79 3.59
CA ALA A 26 -10.40 20.29 2.47
C ALA A 26 -10.77 21.36 1.44
N ASP A 27 -10.70 22.63 1.82
CA ASP A 27 -11.01 23.82 1.02
C ASP A 27 -9.74 24.52 0.47
N SER A 28 -8.57 23.91 0.62
CA SER A 28 -7.32 24.44 0.09
C SER A 28 -7.22 24.29 -1.44
N LYS A 29 -6.36 25.09 -2.09
CA LYS A 29 -6.04 24.94 -3.53
C LYS A 29 -5.47 23.56 -3.87
N LEU A 30 -4.75 22.95 -2.93
CA LEU A 30 -4.21 21.59 -3.08
C LEU A 30 -5.33 20.55 -3.19
N ALA A 31 -6.51 20.80 -2.58
CA ALA A 31 -7.64 19.90 -2.74
C ALA A 31 -8.14 19.88 -4.20
N ASP A 32 -8.10 21.00 -4.93
CA ASP A 32 -8.42 21.01 -6.36
C ASP A 32 -7.32 20.33 -7.19
N GLU A 33 -6.05 20.64 -6.92
CA GLU A 33 -4.89 20.06 -7.61
C GLU A 33 -4.88 18.53 -7.54
N PHE A 34 -5.12 17.99 -6.35
CA PHE A 34 -5.19 16.55 -6.11
C PHE A 34 -6.61 15.98 -6.26
N ILE A 35 -7.59 16.74 -6.76
CA ILE A 35 -8.96 16.27 -7.01
C ILE A 35 -9.56 15.59 -5.75
N VAL A 36 -9.41 16.23 -4.59
CA VAL A 36 -9.99 15.81 -3.31
C VAL A 36 -11.39 16.43 -3.20
N ARG A 37 -12.42 15.60 -3.34
CA ARG A 37 -13.83 16.03 -3.27
C ARG A 37 -14.55 15.51 -2.01
N TRP A 38 -13.93 14.61 -1.27
CA TRP A 38 -14.49 14.04 -0.05
C TRP A 38 -13.39 13.67 0.95
N THR A 39 -13.72 13.69 2.24
CA THR A 39 -12.75 13.51 3.32
C THR A 39 -13.13 12.37 4.28
N PRO A 40 -12.14 11.73 4.92
CA PRO A 40 -10.70 11.92 4.69
C PRO A 40 -10.27 11.28 3.36
N THR A 41 -9.34 11.93 2.67
CA THR A 41 -8.59 11.36 1.54
C THR A 41 -7.13 11.31 1.95
N LEU A 42 -6.51 10.14 1.84
CA LEU A 42 -5.08 9.96 2.09
C LEU A 42 -4.38 9.76 0.75
N ILE A 43 -3.23 10.41 0.58
CA ILE A 43 -2.44 10.35 -0.65
C ILE A 43 -0.99 10.13 -0.27
N THR A 44 -0.34 9.16 -0.89
CA THR A 44 1.10 8.93 -0.78
C THR A 44 1.78 9.50 -2.02
N LEU A 45 2.68 10.46 -1.80
CA LEU A 45 3.43 11.17 -2.83
C LEU A 45 4.90 10.77 -2.81
N ASP A 46 5.58 10.83 -3.95
CA ASP A 46 7.05 10.84 -4.00
C ASP A 46 7.62 12.25 -3.80
N ALA A 47 8.95 12.36 -3.90
CA ALA A 47 9.67 13.63 -3.73
C ALA A 47 9.35 14.67 -4.84
N ASP A 48 8.85 14.22 -5.99
CA ASP A 48 8.46 15.06 -7.12
C ASP A 48 6.97 15.44 -7.06
N GLY A 49 6.25 15.03 -6.00
CA GLY A 49 4.82 15.31 -5.81
C GLY A 49 3.89 14.39 -6.61
N LYS A 50 4.40 13.30 -7.18
CA LYS A 50 3.59 12.33 -7.93
C LYS A 50 2.84 11.40 -6.98
N THR A 51 1.56 11.17 -7.27
CA THR A 51 0.73 10.24 -6.50
C THR A 51 1.00 8.78 -6.88
N HIS A 52 1.25 7.95 -5.87
CA HIS A 52 1.44 6.50 -6.02
C HIS A 52 0.34 5.66 -5.35
N HIS A 53 -0.29 6.20 -4.31
CA HIS A 53 -1.37 5.51 -3.60
C HIS A 53 -2.38 6.50 -3.04
N ARG A 54 -3.65 6.06 -2.98
CA ARG A 54 -4.75 6.86 -2.48
C ARG A 54 -5.77 5.97 -1.78
N THR A 55 -6.31 6.48 -0.67
CA THR A 55 -7.53 5.93 -0.07
C THR A 55 -8.56 7.03 0.12
N LEU A 56 -9.84 6.64 0.11
CA LEU A 56 -10.97 7.49 0.41
C LEU A 56 -11.75 6.91 1.59
N GLY A 57 -12.07 7.76 2.56
CA GLY A 57 -12.81 7.36 3.76
C GLY A 57 -11.91 6.99 4.93
N PHE A 58 -12.56 6.72 6.05
CA PHE A 58 -11.91 6.46 7.34
C PHE A 58 -11.16 5.13 7.35
N LEU A 59 -9.99 5.10 8.00
CA LEU A 59 -9.22 3.89 8.29
C LEU A 59 -8.94 3.78 9.79
N LEU A 60 -9.14 2.59 10.35
CA LEU A 60 -8.67 2.25 11.69
C LEU A 60 -7.13 2.30 11.76
N PRO A 61 -6.51 2.40 12.95
CA PRO A 61 -5.06 2.49 13.11
C PRO A 61 -4.25 1.45 12.31
N ASP A 62 -4.63 0.18 12.38
CA ASP A 62 -3.92 -0.90 11.66
C ASP A 62 -4.12 -0.81 10.14
N GLU A 63 -5.33 -0.46 9.71
CA GLU A 63 -5.65 -0.22 8.29
C GLU A 63 -4.93 1.01 7.74
N PHE A 64 -4.73 2.02 8.59
CA PHE A 64 -3.97 3.21 8.22
C PHE A 64 -2.49 2.87 8.00
N ILE A 65 -1.85 2.21 8.97
CA ILE A 65 -0.43 1.86 8.87
C ILE A 65 -0.18 0.92 7.68
N SER A 66 -1.00 -0.12 7.53
CA SER A 66 -0.90 -1.03 6.38
C SER A 66 -1.14 -0.31 5.04
N SER A 67 -2.08 0.64 4.95
CA SER A 67 -2.24 1.48 3.76
C SER A 67 -0.98 2.32 3.47
N MET A 68 -0.34 2.85 4.51
CA MET A 68 0.90 3.62 4.35
C MET A 68 2.07 2.75 3.90
N TYR A 69 2.24 1.55 4.48
CA TYR A 69 3.22 0.59 4.00
C TYR A 69 3.01 0.26 2.52
N LEU A 70 1.76 0.01 2.12
CA LEU A 70 1.43 -0.25 0.72
C LEU A 70 1.75 0.97 -0.16
N GLY A 71 1.43 2.18 0.30
CA GLY A 71 1.75 3.42 -0.40
C GLY A 71 3.25 3.58 -0.64
N ILE A 72 4.07 3.37 0.39
CA ILE A 72 5.53 3.41 0.29
C ILE A 72 6.04 2.33 -0.68
N ALA A 73 5.52 1.10 -0.57
CA ALA A 73 5.90 0.02 -1.47
C ALA A 73 5.59 0.34 -2.94
N LYS A 74 4.44 0.95 -3.21
CA LYS A 74 4.04 1.39 -4.56
C LYS A 74 4.94 2.51 -5.08
N THR A 75 5.30 3.48 -4.23
CA THR A 75 6.30 4.49 -4.59
C THR A 75 7.65 3.86 -4.94
N CYS A 76 8.14 2.91 -4.14
CA CYS A 76 9.37 2.17 -4.44
C CYS A 76 9.26 1.39 -5.76
N PHE A 77 8.14 0.71 -6.00
CA PHE A 77 7.91 -0.03 -7.25
C PHE A 77 7.90 0.89 -8.48
N ASP A 78 7.15 1.99 -8.44
CA ASP A 78 7.03 2.92 -9.54
C ASP A 78 8.33 3.67 -9.84
N THR A 79 9.22 3.78 -8.86
CA THR A 79 10.57 4.35 -9.00
C THR A 79 11.66 3.30 -9.27
N GLY A 80 11.27 2.04 -9.53
CA GLY A 80 12.18 0.94 -9.89
C GLY A 80 13.00 0.35 -8.73
N GLN A 81 12.72 0.77 -7.48
CA GLN A 81 13.39 0.28 -6.27
C GLN A 81 12.73 -1.02 -5.76
N PHE A 82 12.76 -2.08 -6.58
CA PHE A 82 12.02 -3.33 -6.31
C PHE A 82 12.39 -4.01 -4.99
N GLU A 83 13.68 -4.03 -4.61
CA GLU A 83 14.11 -4.64 -3.34
C GLU A 83 13.52 -3.89 -2.13
N LYS A 84 13.45 -2.56 -2.17
CA LYS A 84 12.80 -1.77 -1.11
C LYS A 84 11.30 -2.00 -1.08
N ALA A 85 10.65 -2.08 -2.25
CA ALA A 85 9.23 -2.41 -2.33
C ALA A 85 8.95 -3.77 -1.68
N ILE A 86 9.81 -4.78 -1.92
CA ILE A 86 9.69 -6.09 -1.26
C ILE A 86 9.79 -5.96 0.25
N VAL A 87 10.76 -5.21 0.79
CA VAL A 87 10.91 -4.98 2.24
C VAL A 87 9.63 -4.38 2.85
N TYR A 88 9.07 -3.33 2.25
CA TYR A 88 7.86 -2.70 2.79
C TYR A 88 6.61 -3.58 2.66
N THR A 89 6.48 -4.35 1.57
CA THR A 89 5.40 -5.36 1.48
C THR A 89 5.58 -6.47 2.52
N ASP A 90 6.81 -6.87 2.84
CA ASP A 90 7.08 -7.91 3.85
C ASP A 90 6.70 -7.44 5.26
N ASN A 91 7.04 -6.20 5.61
CA ASN A 91 6.62 -5.60 6.88
C ASN A 91 5.09 -5.54 6.97
N LEU A 92 4.39 -5.11 5.91
CA LEU A 92 2.93 -5.10 5.87
C LEU A 92 2.36 -6.50 6.10
N LEU A 93 2.87 -7.50 5.39
CA LEU A 93 2.38 -8.87 5.46
C LEU A 93 2.70 -9.57 6.78
N THR A 94 3.77 -9.15 7.46
CA THR A 94 4.18 -9.69 8.75
C THR A 94 3.40 -9.05 9.90
N GLU A 95 3.31 -7.72 9.91
CA GLU A 95 2.68 -6.97 11.00
C GLU A 95 1.14 -6.89 10.86
N TYR A 96 0.64 -6.78 9.62
CA TYR A 96 -0.77 -6.55 9.31
C TYR A 96 -1.34 -7.60 8.33
N PRO A 97 -1.14 -8.91 8.54
CA PRO A 97 -1.56 -9.95 7.60
C PRO A 97 -3.08 -10.00 7.36
N LYS A 98 -3.89 -9.43 8.24
CA LYS A 98 -5.36 -9.41 8.12
C LYS A 98 -5.91 -8.13 7.49
N SER A 99 -5.03 -7.20 7.13
CA SER A 99 -5.46 -5.92 6.58
C SER A 99 -6.13 -6.08 5.21
N SER A 100 -7.06 -5.17 4.89
CA SER A 100 -7.62 -5.08 3.53
C SER A 100 -6.57 -4.78 2.45
N PHE A 101 -5.41 -4.24 2.83
CA PHE A 101 -4.29 -3.94 1.94
C PHE A 101 -3.31 -5.12 1.77
N ALA A 102 -3.37 -6.13 2.63
CA ALA A 102 -2.46 -7.28 2.59
C ALA A 102 -2.52 -8.06 1.26
N PRO A 103 -3.69 -8.33 0.65
CA PRO A 103 -3.72 -9.02 -0.64
C PRO A 103 -3.05 -8.20 -1.76
N GLU A 104 -3.20 -6.87 -1.79
CA GLU A 104 -2.48 -6.03 -2.76
C GLU A 104 -0.96 -6.13 -2.55
N ALA A 105 -0.51 -6.16 -1.28
CA ALA A 105 0.89 -6.30 -0.94
C ALA A 105 1.49 -7.63 -1.42
N VAL A 106 0.77 -8.75 -1.28
CA VAL A 106 1.22 -10.05 -1.84
C VAL A 106 1.37 -9.96 -3.36
N TYR A 107 0.38 -9.39 -4.04
CA TYR A 107 0.43 -9.21 -5.49
C TYR A 107 1.64 -8.38 -5.91
N LEU A 108 1.82 -7.21 -5.29
CA LEU A 108 2.91 -6.28 -5.58
C LEU A 108 4.27 -6.91 -5.28
N GLN A 109 4.40 -7.65 -4.17
CA GLN A 109 5.64 -8.36 -3.82
C GLN A 109 6.02 -9.38 -4.89
N GLY A 110 5.05 -10.16 -5.39
CA GLY A 110 5.28 -11.11 -6.49
C GLY A 110 5.75 -10.41 -7.78
N VAL A 111 5.12 -9.29 -8.13
CA VAL A 111 5.51 -8.48 -9.29
C VAL A 111 6.93 -7.92 -9.12
N CYS A 112 7.27 -7.40 -7.93
CA CYS A 112 8.62 -6.90 -7.65
C CYS A 112 9.67 -8.02 -7.76
N ARG A 113 9.42 -9.19 -7.19
CA ARG A 113 10.33 -10.35 -7.29
C ARG A 113 10.51 -10.80 -8.74
N TYR A 114 9.44 -10.81 -9.53
CA TYR A 114 9.55 -11.07 -10.97
C TYR A 114 10.37 -10.00 -11.69
N LYS A 115 10.16 -8.71 -11.40
CA LYS A 115 10.93 -7.61 -12.00
C LYS A 115 12.42 -7.67 -11.64
N SER A 116 12.77 -8.06 -10.40
CA SER A 116 14.16 -8.24 -9.97
C SER A 116 14.83 -9.46 -10.60
N THR A 117 14.11 -10.58 -10.75
CA THR A 117 14.72 -11.89 -11.09
C THR A 117 14.42 -12.39 -12.50
N HIS A 118 13.44 -11.81 -13.18
CA HIS A 118 12.83 -12.29 -14.43
C HIS A 118 12.26 -13.72 -14.34
N ASN A 119 12.07 -14.26 -13.13
CA ASN A 119 11.56 -15.59 -12.91
C ASN A 119 10.04 -15.58 -12.74
N ALA A 120 9.32 -16.06 -13.76
CA ALA A 120 7.86 -16.11 -13.77
C ALA A 120 7.24 -16.93 -12.62
N LYS A 121 8.01 -17.86 -12.03
CA LYS A 121 7.58 -18.64 -10.85
C LYS A 121 7.16 -17.75 -9.68
N GLN A 122 7.79 -16.58 -9.53
CA GLN A 122 7.47 -15.63 -8.45
C GLN A 122 6.04 -15.10 -8.55
N LEU A 123 5.52 -14.92 -9.77
CA LEU A 123 4.13 -14.51 -9.99
C LEU A 123 3.16 -15.63 -9.63
N LYS A 124 3.49 -16.88 -9.98
CA LYS A 124 2.69 -18.04 -9.61
C LYS A 124 2.63 -18.23 -8.10
N GLU A 125 3.76 -18.11 -7.42
CA GLU A 125 3.83 -18.18 -5.96
C GLU A 125 2.94 -17.12 -5.29
N ALA A 126 2.95 -15.88 -5.79
CA ALA A 126 2.05 -14.84 -5.29
C ALA A 126 0.57 -15.18 -5.50
N TYR A 127 0.20 -15.76 -6.65
CA TYR A 127 -1.16 -16.24 -6.89
C TYR A 127 -1.59 -17.34 -5.91
N GLU A 128 -0.73 -18.32 -5.65
CA GLU A 128 -1.04 -19.39 -4.69
C GLU A 128 -1.17 -18.86 -3.26
N ILE A 129 -0.32 -17.90 -2.85
CA ILE A 129 -0.45 -17.23 -1.54
C ILE A 129 -1.78 -16.48 -1.45
N LEU A 130 -2.15 -15.72 -2.49
CA LEU A 130 -3.42 -14.99 -2.56
C LEU A 130 -4.62 -15.93 -2.43
N LYS A 131 -4.63 -17.01 -3.19
CA LYS A 131 -5.71 -18.00 -3.17
C LYS A 131 -5.82 -18.70 -1.80
N MET A 132 -4.69 -18.99 -1.16
CA MET A 132 -4.65 -19.68 0.13
C MET A 132 -5.04 -18.76 1.30
N LYS A 133 -4.46 -17.56 1.38
CA LYS A 133 -4.61 -16.66 2.53
C LYS A 133 -5.73 -15.63 2.37
N TYR A 134 -6.03 -15.23 1.14
CA TYR A 134 -6.98 -14.15 0.81
C TYR A 134 -7.98 -14.54 -0.29
N PRO A 135 -8.65 -15.71 -0.19
CA PRO A 135 -9.44 -16.30 -1.28
C PRO A 135 -10.58 -15.41 -1.79
N SER A 136 -11.13 -14.53 -0.96
CA SER A 136 -12.22 -13.61 -1.32
C SER A 136 -11.74 -12.27 -1.88
N SER A 137 -10.44 -11.98 -1.89
CA SER A 137 -9.95 -10.69 -2.36
C SER A 137 -9.99 -10.57 -3.88
N ASP A 138 -10.21 -9.35 -4.37
CA ASP A 138 -10.15 -9.06 -5.81
C ASP A 138 -8.75 -9.28 -6.40
N TRP A 139 -7.71 -9.32 -5.57
CA TRP A 139 -6.34 -9.60 -6.00
C TRP A 139 -6.14 -11.03 -6.47
N VAL A 140 -6.94 -12.00 -5.99
CA VAL A 140 -6.96 -13.36 -6.56
C VAL A 140 -7.44 -13.33 -8.01
N LYS A 141 -8.48 -12.53 -8.30
CA LYS A 141 -9.01 -12.37 -9.67
C LYS A 141 -8.00 -11.67 -10.58
N ARG A 142 -7.34 -10.63 -10.08
CA ARG A 142 -6.29 -9.89 -10.82
C ARG A 142 -5.05 -10.74 -11.09
N ALA A 143 -4.67 -11.60 -10.15
CA ALA A 143 -3.55 -12.54 -10.29
C ALA A 143 -3.91 -13.83 -11.06
N TYR A 144 -5.18 -14.00 -11.47
CA TYR A 144 -5.67 -15.25 -12.06
C TYR A 144 -4.84 -15.77 -13.25
N PRO A 145 -4.32 -14.94 -14.17
CA PRO A 145 -3.46 -15.43 -15.26
C PRO A 145 -2.16 -16.10 -14.77
N TYR A 146 -1.64 -15.74 -13.60
CA TYR A 146 -0.36 -16.25 -13.09
C TYR A 146 -0.39 -17.75 -12.74
N ARG A 147 -1.58 -18.34 -12.60
CA ARG A 147 -1.76 -19.79 -12.39
C ARG A 147 -1.20 -20.65 -13.53
N LEU A 148 -1.02 -20.07 -14.71
CA LEU A 148 -0.55 -20.74 -15.93
C LEU A 148 0.98 -20.72 -16.09
N LEU A 149 1.69 -19.98 -15.23
CA LEU A 149 3.15 -19.83 -15.26
C LEU A 149 3.88 -21.01 -14.62
#